data_AF-A0A1L7NNL0-F1
#
_entry.id   AF-A0A1L7NNL0-F1
#
_cell.length_a   1.000
_cell.length_b   1.000
_cell.length_c   1.000
_cell.angle_alpha   90.00
_cell.angle_beta   90.00
_cell.angle_gamma   90.00
#
_symmetry.space_group_name_H-M   'P 1'
#
loop_
_entity.id
_entity.type
_entity.pdbx_description
1 polymer ?
#
loop_
_entity_poly.entity_id
_entity_poly.type
_entity_poly.pdbx_seq_one_letter_code
_entity_poly.pdbx_strand_id
1 'polypeptide(L)'
;MEDLNSQSGLDSWPVPVKVFEGAEKLVRLTGLPQELKQKAWREIRSNNPPLAALLKEQALQDLMEFFDADIFVEAEHAPSLPVEQLRGRRPE
;
A
#
# COMPACT_ATOMS: atom_id res chain seq x y z
N MET A 1 -31.80 -39.40 -5.78
CA MET A 1 -31.85 -37.94 -5.96
C MET A 1 -30.76 -37.41 -5.07
N GLU A 2 -29.58 -37.23 -5.65
CA GLU A 2 -28.37 -36.85 -4.94
C GLU A 2 -28.18 -35.34 -5.07
N ASP A 3 -27.94 -34.72 -3.93
CA ASP A 3 -27.77 -33.29 -3.73
C ASP A 3 -26.62 -32.72 -4.57
N LEU A 4 -26.95 -31.86 -5.54
CA LEU A 4 -25.98 -31.00 -6.21
C LEU A 4 -25.76 -29.75 -5.37
N ASN A 5 -25.06 -29.92 -4.25
CA ASN A 5 -24.43 -28.82 -3.53
C ASN A 5 -23.23 -28.35 -4.35
N SER A 6 -23.48 -27.50 -5.35
CA SER A 6 -22.45 -26.79 -6.11
C SER A 6 -21.77 -25.77 -5.19
N GLN A 7 -20.87 -26.25 -4.34
CA GLN A 7 -19.81 -25.45 -3.73
C GLN A 7 -18.96 -24.90 -4.88
N SER A 8 -19.30 -23.68 -5.31
CA SER A 8 -18.46 -22.91 -6.22
C SER A 8 -17.14 -22.68 -5.50
N GLY A 9 -16.14 -23.45 -5.91
CA GLY A 9 -14.76 -23.31 -5.48
C GLY A 9 -14.35 -21.86 -5.69
N LEU A 10 -14.24 -21.13 -4.59
CA LEU A 10 -13.34 -20.00 -4.51
C LEU A 10 -11.96 -20.58 -4.86
N ASP A 11 -11.60 -20.48 -6.14
CA ASP A 11 -10.25 -20.68 -6.63
C ASP A 11 -9.35 -19.69 -5.89
N SER A 12 -8.92 -20.12 -4.70
CA SER A 12 -7.89 -19.48 -3.89
C SER A 12 -6.59 -19.63 -4.66
N TRP A 13 -6.39 -18.77 -5.64
CA TRP A 13 -5.07 -18.58 -6.24
C TRP A 13 -4.10 -18.31 -5.09
N PRO A 14 -3.06 -19.13 -4.89
CA PRO A 14 -1.97 -18.75 -4.01
C PRO A 14 -1.25 -17.62 -4.73
N VAL A 15 -1.77 -16.40 -4.62
CA VAL A 15 -1.02 -15.21 -4.98
C VAL A 15 0.19 -15.24 -4.05
N PRO A 16 1.42 -15.33 -4.58
CA PRO A 16 2.60 -15.23 -3.73
C PRO A 16 2.60 -13.82 -3.16
N VAL A 17 2.02 -13.69 -1.97
CA VAL A 17 2.19 -12.50 -1.15
C VAL A 17 3.65 -12.55 -0.76
N LYS A 18 4.46 -11.64 -1.31
CA LYS A 18 5.79 -11.38 -0.76
C LYS A 18 5.58 -10.89 0.67
N VAL A 19 5.64 -11.83 1.61
CA VAL A 19 5.65 -11.52 3.04
C VAL A 19 7.06 -11.05 3.32
N PHE A 20 7.24 -9.74 3.34
CA PHE A 20 8.51 -9.17 3.71
C PHE A 20 8.69 -9.32 5.22
N GLU A 21 9.63 -10.19 5.60
CA GLU A 21 10.00 -10.56 6.98
C GLU A 21 10.77 -9.45 7.72
N GLY A 22 11.23 -8.42 7.00
CA GLY A 22 11.92 -7.28 7.59
C GLY A 22 10.97 -6.37 8.37
N ALA A 23 11.51 -5.66 9.37
CA ALA A 23 10.88 -4.49 9.97
C ALA A 23 10.78 -3.36 8.92
N GLU A 24 9.97 -3.59 7.89
CA GLU A 24 9.76 -2.64 6.81
C GLU A 24 9.05 -1.44 7.39
N LYS A 25 9.82 -0.37 7.46
CA LYS A 25 9.37 0.94 7.87
C LYS A 25 8.49 1.43 6.74
N LEU A 26 7.18 1.24 6.85
CA LEU A 26 6.23 1.82 5.90
C LEU A 26 5.84 3.21 6.39
N VAL A 27 5.57 4.11 5.45
CA VAL A 27 5.05 5.44 5.72
C VAL A 27 3.75 5.63 4.96
N ARG A 28 2.75 6.17 5.65
CA ARG A 28 1.44 6.44 5.07
C ARG A 28 1.49 7.75 4.27
N LEU A 29 1.02 7.73 3.02
CA LEU A 29 0.93 8.91 2.16
C LEU A 29 -0.46 9.57 2.17
N THR A 30 -1.48 8.81 2.53
CA THR A 30 -2.87 9.30 2.66
C THR A 30 -3.08 10.02 4.00
N GLY A 31 -4.06 10.94 4.05
CA GLY A 31 -4.38 11.68 5.28
C GLY A 31 -3.30 12.65 5.80
N LEU A 32 -2.17 12.78 5.13
CA LEU A 32 -1.08 13.66 5.56
C LEU A 32 -1.42 15.17 5.45
N PRO A 33 -0.92 16.01 6.38
CA PRO A 33 -0.89 17.47 6.23
C PRO A 33 -0.23 17.90 4.92
N GLN A 34 -0.70 19.01 4.33
CA GLN A 34 -0.24 19.48 3.02
C GLN A 34 1.28 19.72 2.96
N GLU A 35 1.88 20.21 4.05
CA GLU A 35 3.32 20.43 4.16
C GLU A 35 4.12 19.12 4.04
N LEU A 36 3.67 18.07 4.74
CA LEU A 36 4.30 16.74 4.70
C LEU A 36 4.08 16.06 3.35
N LYS A 37 2.89 16.21 2.75
CA LYS A 37 2.63 15.72 1.38
C LYS A 37 3.60 16.31 0.37
N GLN A 38 3.82 17.63 0.40
CA GLN A 38 4.74 18.28 -0.53
C GLN A 38 6.20 17.86 -0.32
N LYS A 39 6.58 17.55 0.93
CA LYS A 39 7.92 17.08 1.26
C LYS A 39 8.14 15.64 0.79
N ALA A 40 7.24 14.74 1.17
CA ALA A 40 7.22 13.35 0.70
C ALA A 40 7.16 13.26 -0.82
N TRP A 41 6.35 14.10 -1.47
CA TRP A 41 6.24 14.15 -2.92
C TRP A 41 7.57 14.49 -3.60
N ARG A 42 8.31 15.46 -3.04
CA ARG A 42 9.64 15.82 -3.55
C ARG A 42 10.63 14.66 -3.40
N GLU A 43 10.62 14.01 -2.24
CA GLU A 43 11.50 12.87 -1.94
C GLU A 43 11.19 11.66 -2.84
N ILE A 44 9.92 11.26 -2.96
CA ILE A 44 9.48 10.15 -3.82
C ILE A 44 9.85 10.43 -5.28
N ARG A 45 9.61 11.65 -5.77
CA ARG A 45 9.94 12.02 -7.15
C ARG A 45 11.44 11.94 -7.44
N SER A 46 12.29 12.25 -6.45
CA SER A 46 13.75 12.19 -6.59
C SER A 46 14.29 10.77 -6.41
N ASN A 47 13.78 10.01 -5.45
CA ASN A 47 14.29 8.69 -5.09
C ASN A 47 13.73 7.57 -5.99
N ASN A 48 12.46 7.69 -6.40
CA ASN A 48 11.78 6.68 -7.22
C ASN A 48 10.78 7.34 -8.21
N PRO A 49 11.28 7.87 -9.34
CA PRO A 49 10.44 8.49 -10.36
C PRO A 49 9.32 7.58 -10.92
N PRO A 50 9.53 6.26 -11.12
CA PRO A 50 8.46 5.33 -11.49
C PRO A 50 7.32 5.27 -10.48
N LEU A 51 7.63 5.21 -9.17
CA LEU A 51 6.62 5.25 -8.13
C LEU A 51 5.84 6.58 -8.14
N ALA A 52 6.54 7.69 -8.35
CA ALA A 52 5.90 9.00 -8.50
C ALA A 52 4.97 9.07 -9.72
N ALA A 53 5.28 8.36 -10.81
CA ALA A 53 4.41 8.28 -11.97
C ALA A 53 3.14 7.48 -11.65
N LEU A 54 3.30 6.32 -11.02
CA LEU A 54 2.18 5.46 -10.60
C LEU A 54 1.21 6.20 -9.67
N LEU A 55 1.71 6.95 -8.69
CA LEU A 55 0.89 7.75 -7.76
C LEU A 55 0.08 8.86 -8.44
N LYS A 56 0.40 9.22 -9.70
CA LYS A 56 -0.37 10.17 -10.51
C LYS A 56 -1.36 9.52 -11.45
N GLU A 57 -1.35 8.21 -11.60
CA GLU A 57 -2.25 7.55 -12.53
C GLU A 57 -3.69 7.69 -12.06
N GLN A 58 -4.57 8.12 -12.96
CA GLN A 58 -5.99 8.33 -12.64
C GLN A 58 -6.63 7.04 -12.15
N ALA A 59 -6.32 5.90 -12.78
CA ALA A 59 -6.84 4.60 -12.39
C ALA A 59 -6.52 4.24 -10.93
N LEU A 60 -5.33 4.62 -10.44
CA LEU A 60 -4.98 4.41 -9.04
C LEU A 60 -5.78 5.33 -8.12
N GLN A 61 -5.94 6.60 -8.49
CA GLN A 61 -6.72 7.56 -7.71
C GLN A 61 -8.19 7.15 -7.62
N ASP A 62 -8.77 6.67 -8.72
CA ASP A 62 -10.13 6.17 -8.78
C ASP A 62 -10.31 4.96 -7.84
N LEU A 63 -9.33 4.05 -7.79
CA LEU A 63 -9.34 2.91 -6.87
C LEU A 63 -9.23 3.37 -5.42
N MET A 64 -8.38 4.35 -5.12
CA MET A 64 -8.25 4.88 -3.76
C MET A 64 -9.56 5.51 -3.27
N GLU A 65 -10.23 6.28 -4.12
CA GLU A 65 -11.51 6.91 -3.81
C GLU A 65 -12.62 5.86 -3.66
N PHE A 66 -12.66 4.87 -4.55
CA PHE A 66 -13.66 3.81 -4.52
C PHE A 66 -13.58 2.95 -3.25
N PHE A 67 -12.38 2.63 -2.79
CA PHE A 67 -12.15 1.77 -1.63
C PHE A 67 -11.89 2.52 -0.32
N ASP A 68 -11.85 3.86 -0.34
CA ASP A 68 -11.36 4.69 0.78
C ASP A 68 -10.01 4.17 1.30
N ALA A 69 -9.10 3.87 0.36
CA ALA A 69 -7.89 3.11 0.64
C ALA A 69 -6.73 4.00 1.11
N ASP A 70 -5.94 3.46 2.03
CA ASP A 70 -4.70 4.07 2.48
C ASP A 70 -3.49 3.58 1.67
N ILE A 71 -2.63 4.52 1.25
CA ILE A 71 -1.37 4.20 0.58
C ILE A 71 -0.24 4.18 1.60
N PHE A 72 0.49 3.07 1.61
CA PHE A 72 1.73 2.89 2.33
C PHE A 72 2.87 2.69 1.32
N VAL A 73 3.98 3.38 1.54
CA VAL A 73 5.22 3.20 0.77
C VAL A 73 6.38 2.92 1.71
N GLU A 74 7.47 2.37 1.18
CA GLU A 74 8.68 2.16 1.96
C GLU A 74 9.29 3.50 2.41
N ALA A 75 9.71 3.58 3.67
CA ALA A 75 10.25 4.80 4.28
C ALA A 75 11.51 5.31 3.56
N GLU A 76 12.22 4.46 2.83
CA GLU A 76 13.35 4.89 2.00
C GLU A 76 12.95 5.86 0.88
N HIS A 77 11.71 5.78 0.40
CA HIS A 77 11.19 6.66 -0.65
C HIS A 77 10.67 7.99 -0.09
N ALA A 78 10.30 8.05 1.20
CA ALA A 78 9.84 9.27 1.88
C ALA A 78 10.33 9.30 3.34
N PRO A 79 11.64 9.49 3.58
CA PRO A 79 12.25 9.43 4.91
C PRO A 79 11.81 10.57 5.84
N SER A 80 11.16 11.60 5.30
CA SER A 80 10.61 12.70 6.09
C SER A 80 9.32 12.37 6.84
N LEU A 81 8.69 11.24 6.53
CA LEU A 81 7.43 10.84 7.14
C LEU A 81 7.62 9.96 8.38
N PRO A 82 6.70 10.05 9.36
CA PRO A 82 6.72 9.15 10.49
C PRO A 82 6.46 7.72 10.01
N VAL A 83 7.30 6.80 10.46
CA VAL A 83 7.16 5.37 10.17
C VAL A 83 5.91 4.85 10.87
N GLU A 84 4.97 4.30 10.10
CA GLU A 84 3.87 3.52 10.64
C GLU A 84 4.30 2.06 10.82
N GLN A 85 4.01 1.52 12.00
CA GLN A 85 4.05 0.08 12.21
C GLN A 85 2.71 -0.49 11.78
N LEU A 86 2.73 -1.45 10.85
CA LEU A 86 1.52 -2.18 10.46
C LEU A 86 0.86 -2.78 11.71
N ARG A 87 -0.34 -2.31 12.05
CA ARG A 87 -1.12 -2.85 13.16
C ARG A 87 -1.35 -4.34 12.95
N GLY A 88 -0.93 -5.16 13.91
CA GLY A 88 -1.09 -6.62 13.88
C GLY A 88 0.22 -7.42 13.79
N ARG A 89 1.35 -6.77 13.49
CA ARG A 89 2.67 -7.40 13.65
C ARG A 89 3.11 -7.23 15.11
N ARG A 90 3.10 -8.31 15.90
CA ARG A 90 3.73 -8.28 17.23
C ARG A 90 5.23 -8.08 17.02
N PRO A 91 5.88 -7.18 17.78
CA PRO A 91 7.32 -7.26 17.93
C PRO A 91 7.61 -8.53 18.72
N GLU A 92 8.22 -9.53 18.09
CA GLU A 92 9.01 -10.52 18.83
C GLU A 92 10.37 -9.93 19.18
#